data_AF-W4LV37-F1
#
_entry.id   AF-W4LV37-F1
#
_cell.length_a   1.000
_cell.length_b   1.000
_cell.length_c   1.000
_cell.angle_alpha   90.00
_cell.angle_beta   90.00
_cell.angle_gamma   90.00
#
_symmetry.space_group_name_H-M   'P 1'
#
loop_
_entity.id
_entity.type
_entity.pdbx_description
1 polymer ?
#
loop_
_entity_poly.entity_id
_entity_poly.type
_entity_poly.pdbx_seq_one_letter_code
_entity_poly.pdbx_strand_id
1 'polypeptide(L)'
;MVRVAEVEHTDVNQAATTRPAAQGTRGIVTSGHALTTMAAVRMLLSGGNAFDAAVAAGFAAAVLEPTASYTIAAEGVGMVYHAASGEMLALSGQGVAPQAQTVAYFRNLGLDRIPTGPGDRAHLSFTVPGVVDAYLLLLSTYGTKPVREVLEPAIDYAEHGFPMYEYMHRMLSLAGAREQFDCYPPGGADVFYPDGEVPPVDSLLVQPQLGHTLRVLVDAERAASGARRAGIEAARRAFYEGEIAHHIVGFSQQVGGLLQLGDLAAYRAKFEAPISATFAGYDICTQNTWTQGAVLLQALKMLEHVDLRAMGHNSSAYIHTVTEVLKLALADREFYYGDPDFVTVPIEALLSPDYAQARLQLVDAERASPGLPAPGDPLTGQAIREGAVLPLMAAPAAAPVAPEMAAEERTTHFSVVDGEGNMVCITPSG
;
A
#
# COMPACT_ATOMS: atom_id res chain seq x y z
N MET A 1 0.83 -20.75 -25.82
CA MET A 1 2.10 -19.99 -25.83
C MET A 1 1.74 -18.55 -26.21
N VAL A 2 1.47 -17.71 -25.22
CA VAL A 2 1.04 -16.32 -25.43
C VAL A 2 2.27 -15.44 -25.24
N ARG A 3 2.69 -14.73 -26.29
CA ARG A 3 3.71 -13.68 -26.18
C ARG A 3 2.99 -12.36 -25.90
N VAL A 4 3.32 -11.73 -24.78
CA VAL A 4 2.94 -10.35 -24.50
C VAL A 4 4.13 -9.48 -24.85
N ALA A 5 3.90 -8.44 -25.66
CA ALA A 5 4.89 -7.42 -25.96
C ALA A 5 4.83 -6.36 -24.86
N GLU A 6 5.95 -6.10 -24.20
CA GLU A 6 6.14 -4.97 -23.29
C GLU A 6 6.21 -3.66 -24.09
N VAL A 7 5.55 -2.63 -23.59
CA VAL A 7 5.89 -1.23 -23.85
C VAL A 7 5.79 -0.51 -22.51
N GLU A 8 6.94 -0.23 -21.90
CA GLU A 8 7.04 0.84 -20.90
C GLU A 8 7.99 1.93 -21.42
N HIS A 9 7.63 3.15 -21.03
CA HIS A 9 8.24 4.41 -21.44
C HIS A 9 9.74 4.47 -21.12
N THR A 10 10.58 4.38 -22.15
CA THR A 10 11.99 4.81 -22.09
C THR A 10 12.19 6.08 -22.89
N ASP A 11 12.99 6.99 -22.35
CA ASP A 11 13.59 8.11 -23.06
C ASP A 11 14.22 7.61 -24.37
N VAL A 12 13.79 8.17 -25.51
CA VAL A 12 14.20 7.76 -26.86
C VAL A 12 15.71 7.87 -27.10
N ASN A 13 16.45 8.56 -26.21
CA ASN A 13 17.90 8.69 -26.28
C ASN A 13 18.68 7.62 -25.48
N GLN A 14 18.02 6.77 -24.69
CA GLN A 14 18.67 5.64 -24.02
C GLN A 14 18.64 4.39 -24.91
N ALA A 15 19.75 3.64 -24.92
CA ALA A 15 19.78 2.33 -25.58
C ALA A 15 18.70 1.43 -24.95
N ALA A 16 17.92 0.74 -25.78
CA ALA A 16 16.89 -0.18 -25.31
C ALA A 16 17.50 -1.21 -24.35
N THR A 17 17.19 -1.10 -23.07
CA THR A 17 17.55 -2.11 -22.08
C THR A 17 16.46 -3.17 -22.11
N THR A 18 16.80 -4.39 -22.54
CA THR A 18 15.84 -5.50 -22.52
C THR A 18 15.85 -6.15 -21.15
N ARG A 19 14.71 -6.25 -20.47
CA ARG A 19 14.54 -7.05 -19.25
C ARG A 19 13.87 -8.37 -19.61
N PRO A 20 14.60 -9.50 -19.71
CA PRO A 20 13.95 -10.77 -19.99
C PRO A 20 12.99 -11.14 -18.85
N ALA A 21 11.78 -11.60 -19.19
CA ALA A 21 10.84 -12.11 -18.20
C ALA A 21 11.46 -13.28 -17.43
N ALA A 22 11.54 -13.15 -16.10
CA ALA A 22 12.03 -14.22 -15.24
C ALA A 22 11.04 -15.40 -15.23
N GLN A 23 11.57 -16.63 -15.18
CA GLN A 23 10.79 -17.85 -15.11
C GLN A 23 11.37 -18.79 -14.05
N GLY A 24 10.50 -19.46 -13.31
CA GLY A 24 10.88 -20.38 -12.26
C GLY A 24 9.86 -21.51 -12.10
N THR A 25 10.32 -22.68 -11.65
CA THR A 25 9.48 -23.85 -11.40
C THR A 25 9.25 -24.13 -9.91
N ARG A 26 9.98 -23.45 -9.04
CA ARG A 26 9.91 -23.60 -7.57
C ARG A 26 9.43 -22.35 -6.85
N GLY A 27 9.19 -21.29 -7.60
CA GLY A 27 8.71 -20.01 -7.12
C GLY A 27 9.19 -18.86 -7.99
N ILE A 28 8.56 -17.71 -7.82
CA ILE A 28 8.89 -16.43 -8.45
C ILE A 28 8.59 -15.31 -7.46
N VAL A 29 9.42 -14.27 -7.50
CA VAL A 29 9.31 -13.10 -6.63
C VAL A 29 9.45 -11.86 -7.51
N THR A 30 8.61 -10.86 -7.27
CA THR A 30 8.73 -9.52 -7.87
C THR A 30 8.62 -8.47 -6.77
N SER A 31 9.46 -7.44 -6.79
CA SER A 31 9.40 -6.32 -5.83
C SER A 31 10.02 -5.04 -6.41
N GLY A 32 9.82 -3.91 -5.73
CA GLY A 32 10.39 -2.60 -6.10
C GLY A 32 11.91 -2.52 -6.03
N HIS A 33 12.54 -3.25 -5.08
CA HIS A 33 14.00 -3.29 -4.93
C HIS A 33 14.60 -4.70 -5.06
N ALA A 34 15.80 -4.82 -5.63
CA ALA A 34 16.46 -6.12 -5.85
C ALA A 34 16.80 -6.84 -4.54
N LEU A 35 17.24 -6.11 -3.50
CA LEU A 35 17.48 -6.71 -2.17
C LEU A 35 16.18 -7.15 -1.47
N THR A 36 15.04 -6.49 -1.74
CA THR A 36 13.72 -6.95 -1.30
C THR A 36 13.39 -8.30 -1.95
N THR A 37 13.63 -8.44 -3.25
CA THR A 37 13.49 -9.71 -3.97
C THR A 37 14.40 -10.77 -3.36
N MET A 38 15.65 -10.43 -3.04
CA MET A 38 16.60 -11.37 -2.46
C MET A 38 16.20 -11.84 -1.06
N ALA A 39 15.61 -11.00 -0.22
CA ALA A 39 15.09 -11.41 1.09
C ALA A 39 14.02 -12.50 0.96
N ALA A 40 13.07 -12.33 0.04
CA ALA A 40 12.05 -13.34 -0.27
C ALA A 40 12.66 -14.61 -0.88
N VAL A 41 13.58 -14.48 -1.84
CA VAL A 41 14.25 -15.63 -2.47
C VAL A 41 15.04 -16.46 -1.44
N ARG A 42 15.69 -15.83 -0.46
CA ARG A 42 16.36 -16.54 0.65
C ARG A 42 15.39 -17.43 1.43
N MET A 43 14.15 -16.97 1.67
CA MET A 43 13.14 -17.79 2.33
C MET A 43 12.75 -19.00 1.48
N LEU A 44 12.48 -18.81 0.19
CA LEU A 44 12.14 -19.92 -0.72
C LEU A 44 13.30 -20.93 -0.83
N LEU A 45 14.54 -20.46 -0.95
CA LEU A 45 15.72 -21.33 -1.05
C LEU A 45 16.02 -22.09 0.25
N SER A 46 15.65 -21.54 1.40
CA SER A 46 15.79 -22.18 2.72
C SER A 46 14.58 -23.02 3.13
N GLY A 47 13.68 -23.32 2.18
CA GLY A 47 12.53 -24.21 2.37
C GLY A 47 11.32 -23.55 3.03
N GLY A 48 11.24 -22.22 3.06
CA GLY A 48 10.01 -21.49 3.37
C GLY A 48 9.05 -21.44 2.18
N ASN A 49 7.82 -21.02 2.44
CA ASN A 49 6.77 -20.89 1.42
C ASN A 49 6.57 -19.43 0.97
N ALA A 50 5.59 -19.20 0.09
CA ALA A 50 5.30 -17.86 -0.44
C ALA A 50 5.00 -16.83 0.66
N PHE A 51 4.37 -17.25 1.76
CA PHE A 51 4.00 -16.37 2.87
C PHE A 51 5.21 -16.01 3.73
N ASP A 52 6.11 -16.95 4.00
CA ASP A 52 7.40 -16.67 4.65
C ASP A 52 8.24 -15.67 3.84
N ALA A 53 8.29 -15.90 2.53
CA ALA A 53 9.00 -15.04 1.59
C ALA A 53 8.39 -13.64 1.50
N ALA A 54 7.06 -13.51 1.44
CA ALA A 54 6.38 -12.23 1.44
C ALA A 54 6.62 -11.43 2.73
N VAL A 55 6.61 -12.09 3.89
CA VAL A 55 6.93 -11.44 5.17
C VAL A 55 8.37 -10.94 5.19
N ALA A 56 9.33 -11.74 4.73
CA ALA A 56 10.73 -11.32 4.65
C ALA A 56 10.95 -10.17 3.65
N ALA A 57 10.29 -10.19 2.49
CA ALA A 57 10.29 -9.07 1.55
C ALA A 57 9.70 -7.81 2.19
N GLY A 58 8.55 -7.92 2.88
CA GLY A 58 7.91 -6.81 3.57
C GLY A 58 8.84 -6.12 4.57
N PHE A 59 9.48 -6.87 5.46
CA PHE A 59 10.42 -6.27 6.40
C PHE A 59 11.69 -5.72 5.73
N ALA A 60 12.21 -6.37 4.68
CA ALA A 60 13.36 -5.86 3.94
C ALA A 60 13.04 -4.55 3.21
N ALA A 61 11.88 -4.45 2.58
CA ALA A 61 11.43 -3.24 1.90
C ALA A 61 11.26 -2.07 2.88
N ALA A 62 10.90 -2.32 4.15
CA ALA A 62 10.78 -1.24 5.15
C ALA A 62 12.13 -0.60 5.50
N VAL A 63 13.23 -1.33 5.26
CA VAL A 63 14.61 -0.84 5.40
C VAL A 63 15.07 -0.19 4.09
N LEU A 64 14.77 -0.80 2.95
CA LEU A 64 15.34 -0.44 1.64
C LEU A 64 14.57 0.65 0.90
N GLU A 65 13.27 0.78 1.14
CA GLU A 65 12.34 1.59 0.35
C GLU A 65 11.61 2.71 1.15
N PRO A 66 12.24 3.38 2.15
CA PRO A 66 11.56 4.46 2.91
C PRO A 66 11.16 5.65 2.04
N THR A 67 11.86 5.91 0.93
CA THR A 67 11.54 6.97 -0.04
C THR A 67 10.44 6.57 -1.04
N ALA A 68 9.97 5.32 -1.00
CA ALA A 68 8.73 4.88 -1.64
C ALA A 68 7.54 4.89 -0.66
N SER A 69 7.64 5.73 0.39
CA SER A 69 6.66 5.89 1.47
C SER A 69 6.32 4.58 2.19
N TYR A 70 7.34 3.80 2.53
CA TYR A 70 7.14 2.56 3.28
C TYR A 70 8.13 2.36 4.43
N THR A 71 7.59 2.12 5.63
CA THR A 71 8.35 1.82 6.86
C THR A 71 7.62 0.76 7.68
N ILE A 72 8.22 0.27 8.78
CA ILE A 72 7.49 -0.61 9.72
C ILE A 72 6.37 0.10 10.48
N ALA A 73 6.28 1.43 10.41
CA ALA A 73 5.18 2.22 10.98
C ALA A 73 4.01 2.43 9.99
N ALA A 74 4.06 1.77 8.83
CA ALA A 74 3.09 1.88 7.75
C ALA A 74 1.87 0.96 7.93
N GLU A 75 0.98 1.00 6.94
CA GLU A 75 -0.05 -0.01 6.69
C GLU A 75 0.36 -0.98 5.57
N GLY A 76 -0.32 -2.13 5.50
CA GLY A 76 -0.03 -3.16 4.52
C GLY A 76 -1.25 -3.97 4.13
N VAL A 77 -1.59 -3.97 2.84
CA VAL A 77 -2.83 -4.59 2.34
C VAL A 77 -2.49 -5.53 1.18
N GLY A 78 -3.22 -6.63 1.05
CA GLY A 78 -2.82 -7.65 0.08
C GLY A 78 -3.89 -8.67 -0.25
N MET A 79 -3.59 -9.51 -1.23
CA MET A 79 -4.38 -10.69 -1.59
C MET A 79 -3.57 -11.94 -1.29
N VAL A 80 -4.23 -12.95 -0.75
CA VAL A 80 -3.63 -14.21 -0.28
C VAL A 80 -4.40 -15.36 -0.87
N TYR A 81 -3.72 -16.21 -1.62
CA TYR A 81 -4.23 -17.48 -2.13
C TYR A 81 -3.45 -18.64 -1.53
N HIS A 82 -4.14 -19.48 -0.76
CA HIS A 82 -3.57 -20.68 -0.16
C HIS A 82 -4.00 -21.91 -0.96
N ALA A 83 -3.06 -22.50 -1.70
CA ALA A 83 -3.36 -23.52 -2.71
C ALA A 83 -3.96 -24.80 -2.11
N ALA A 84 -3.54 -25.18 -0.91
CA ALA A 84 -3.99 -26.42 -0.29
C ALA A 84 -5.46 -26.37 0.16
N SER A 85 -5.95 -25.21 0.60
CA SER A 85 -7.37 -25.02 0.96
C SER A 85 -8.22 -24.43 -0.17
N GLY A 86 -7.60 -23.79 -1.16
CA GLY A 86 -8.29 -23.04 -2.21
C GLY A 86 -8.85 -21.70 -1.73
N GLU A 87 -8.46 -21.23 -0.53
CA GLU A 87 -8.91 -19.96 0.02
C GLU A 87 -8.28 -18.78 -0.70
N MET A 88 -9.11 -17.82 -1.09
CA MET A 88 -8.72 -16.49 -1.58
C MET A 88 -9.19 -15.45 -0.55
N LEU A 89 -8.26 -14.73 0.04
CA LEU A 89 -8.52 -13.79 1.14
C LEU A 89 -7.88 -12.43 0.85
N ALA A 90 -8.55 -11.37 1.32
CA ALA A 90 -7.94 -10.05 1.41
C ALA A 90 -7.26 -9.92 2.79
N LEU A 91 -5.98 -9.57 2.83
CA LEU A 91 -5.26 -9.22 4.04
C LEU A 91 -5.40 -7.71 4.27
N SER A 92 -5.98 -7.33 5.41
CA SER A 92 -6.10 -5.94 5.86
C SER A 92 -5.15 -5.70 7.02
N GLY A 93 -4.07 -4.99 6.74
CA GLY A 93 -3.23 -4.28 7.70
C GLY A 93 -3.40 -2.77 7.57
N GLN A 94 -4.61 -2.30 7.24
CA GLN A 94 -4.95 -0.89 7.16
C GLN A 94 -4.84 -0.26 8.55
N GLY A 95 -4.17 0.88 8.67
CA GLY A 95 -4.09 1.59 9.94
C GLY A 95 -5.42 2.25 10.30
N VAL A 96 -5.79 2.21 11.58
CA VAL A 96 -7.02 2.86 12.06
C VAL A 96 -6.70 4.20 12.73
N ALA A 97 -7.63 5.15 12.62
CA ALA A 97 -7.58 6.38 13.38
C ALA A 97 -7.60 6.08 14.89
N PRO A 98 -6.74 6.72 15.73
CA PRO A 98 -6.86 6.63 17.17
C PRO A 98 -8.23 7.13 17.65
N GLN A 99 -8.71 6.60 18.78
CA GLN A 99 -10.04 6.93 19.31
C GLN A 99 -10.26 8.43 19.54
N ALA A 100 -9.19 9.18 19.83
CA ALA A 100 -9.25 10.63 20.03
C ALA A 100 -9.42 11.44 18.73
N GLN A 101 -9.14 10.85 17.56
CA GLN A 101 -9.22 11.49 16.25
C GLN A 101 -10.66 11.55 15.72
N THR A 102 -11.50 12.36 16.39
CA THR A 102 -12.91 12.52 16.05
C THR A 102 -13.17 13.68 15.09
N VAL A 103 -14.29 13.65 14.36
CA VAL A 103 -14.74 14.80 13.54
C VAL A 103 -14.87 16.08 14.39
N ALA A 104 -15.36 15.97 15.63
CA ALA A 104 -15.49 17.09 16.54
C ALA A 104 -14.12 17.70 16.93
N TYR A 105 -13.09 16.86 17.13
CA TYR A 105 -11.74 17.32 17.41
C TYR A 105 -11.22 18.24 16.30
N PHE A 106 -11.31 17.82 15.04
CA PHE A 106 -10.86 18.63 13.90
C PHE A 106 -11.66 19.92 13.73
N ARG A 107 -13.00 19.85 13.87
CA ARG A 107 -13.86 21.04 13.79
C ARG A 107 -13.54 22.05 14.89
N ASN A 108 -13.21 21.60 16.10
CA ASN A 108 -12.81 22.47 17.20
C ASN A 108 -11.46 23.17 16.96
N LEU A 109 -10.59 22.58 16.13
CA LEU A 109 -9.37 23.24 15.63
C LEU A 109 -9.63 24.19 14.46
N GLY A 110 -10.89 24.35 14.04
CA GLY A 110 -11.26 25.16 12.87
C GLY A 110 -10.86 24.50 11.54
N LEU A 111 -10.66 23.18 11.53
CA LEU A 111 -10.29 22.43 10.35
C LEU A 111 -11.54 21.80 9.71
N ASP A 112 -11.67 22.01 8.39
CA ASP A 112 -12.68 21.40 7.53
C ASP A 112 -12.19 20.10 6.87
N ARG A 113 -10.88 19.83 6.95
CA ARG A 113 -10.22 18.61 6.49
C ARG A 113 -9.10 18.18 7.44
N ILE A 114 -8.81 16.88 7.46
CA ILE A 114 -7.62 16.36 8.13
C ILE A 114 -6.39 16.84 7.34
N PRO A 115 -5.37 17.45 7.97
CA PRO A 115 -4.14 17.82 7.29
C PRO A 115 -3.37 16.54 6.89
N THR A 116 -3.50 16.13 5.64
CA THR A 116 -2.78 14.99 5.05
C THR A 116 -1.56 15.51 4.28
N GLY A 117 -0.45 14.79 4.34
CA GLY A 117 0.81 15.12 3.64
C GLY A 117 1.88 15.79 4.52
N PRO A 118 3.02 16.18 3.92
CA PRO A 118 4.14 16.77 4.65
C PRO A 118 3.76 18.13 5.26
N GLY A 119 4.45 18.51 6.33
CA GLY A 119 4.24 19.74 7.07
C GLY A 119 4.19 19.54 8.58
N ASP A 120 4.12 20.66 9.29
CA ASP A 120 4.10 20.77 10.76
C ASP A 120 2.82 20.21 11.42
N ARG A 121 1.79 19.90 10.62
CA ARG A 121 0.50 19.33 11.07
C ARG A 121 0.28 17.88 10.64
N ALA A 122 1.24 17.24 9.97
CA ALA A 122 1.12 15.85 9.51
C ALA A 122 0.82 14.87 10.66
N HIS A 123 1.32 15.13 11.88
CA HIS A 123 1.04 14.32 13.06
C HIS A 123 -0.45 14.16 13.42
N LEU A 124 -1.30 15.08 12.96
CA LEU A 124 -2.76 15.00 13.15
C LEU A 124 -3.42 13.91 12.29
N SER A 125 -2.69 13.37 11.30
CA SER A 125 -3.14 12.29 10.42
C SER A 125 -2.56 10.92 10.77
N PHE A 126 -1.72 10.83 11.81
CA PHE A 126 -1.11 9.55 12.22
C PHE A 126 -2.18 8.54 12.63
N THR A 127 -2.16 7.38 11.97
CA THR A 127 -2.97 6.20 12.30
C THR A 127 -2.13 5.16 13.03
N VAL A 128 -2.78 4.13 13.57
CA VAL A 128 -2.08 3.00 14.18
C VAL A 128 -1.34 2.21 13.09
N PRO A 129 -0.02 1.98 13.22
CA PRO A 129 0.74 1.18 12.25
C PRO A 129 0.21 -0.25 12.11
N GLY A 130 -0.21 -0.64 10.91
CA GLY A 130 -0.87 -1.92 10.68
C GLY A 130 0.00 -3.03 10.08
N VAL A 131 1.08 -2.65 9.40
CA VAL A 131 1.84 -3.59 8.54
C VAL A 131 2.51 -4.73 9.31
N VAL A 132 3.05 -4.45 10.50
CA VAL A 132 3.73 -5.46 11.32
C VAL A 132 2.75 -6.55 11.77
N ASP A 133 1.56 -6.17 12.24
CA ASP A 133 0.55 -7.15 12.63
C ASP A 133 0.07 -7.98 11.44
N ALA A 134 -0.11 -7.36 10.27
CA ALA A 134 -0.51 -8.08 9.06
C ALA A 134 0.51 -9.14 8.64
N TYR A 135 1.80 -8.82 8.71
CA TYR A 135 2.86 -9.78 8.43
C TYR A 135 2.92 -10.91 9.45
N LEU A 136 2.80 -10.59 10.75
CA LEU A 136 2.80 -11.61 11.80
C LEU A 136 1.54 -12.49 11.74
N LEU A 137 0.38 -11.94 11.38
CA LEU A 137 -0.84 -12.69 11.11
C LEU A 137 -0.64 -13.66 9.94
N LEU A 138 -0.09 -13.17 8.81
CA LEU A 138 0.22 -13.99 7.64
C LEU A 138 1.19 -15.12 7.98
N LEU A 139 2.28 -14.81 8.68
CA LEU A 139 3.29 -15.77 9.12
C LEU A 139 2.71 -16.83 10.08
N SER A 140 1.88 -16.39 11.04
CA SER A 140 1.25 -17.27 12.03
C SER A 140 0.27 -18.25 11.39
N THR A 141 -0.50 -17.76 10.42
CA THR A 141 -1.58 -18.49 9.77
C THR A 141 -1.03 -19.46 8.73
N TYR A 142 -0.24 -18.96 7.77
CA TYR A 142 0.17 -19.72 6.59
C TYR A 142 1.68 -19.91 6.45
N GLY A 143 2.50 -19.12 7.14
CA GLY A 143 3.95 -19.31 7.12
C GLY A 143 4.40 -20.63 7.74
N THR A 144 5.67 -20.96 7.56
CA THR A 144 6.35 -22.10 8.18
C THR A 144 7.57 -21.68 9.00
N LYS A 145 8.09 -20.48 8.74
CA LYS A 145 9.30 -19.94 9.37
C LYS A 145 9.00 -19.20 10.67
N PRO A 146 9.99 -19.15 11.58
CA PRO A 146 9.95 -18.30 12.75
C PRO A 146 10.23 -16.82 12.42
N VAL A 147 9.88 -15.91 13.35
CA VAL A 147 10.10 -14.46 13.23
C VAL A 147 11.58 -14.15 13.00
N ARG A 148 12.48 -14.80 13.75
CA ARG A 148 13.94 -14.60 13.59
C ARG A 148 14.48 -14.92 12.21
N GLU A 149 13.87 -15.84 11.46
CA GLU A 149 14.35 -16.19 10.11
C GLU A 149 13.84 -15.18 9.08
N VAL A 150 12.57 -14.76 9.18
CA VAL A 150 12.01 -13.79 8.22
C VAL A 150 12.52 -12.36 8.45
N LEU A 151 12.92 -12.01 9.68
CA LEU A 151 13.53 -10.72 9.99
C LEU A 151 15.03 -10.65 9.70
N GLU A 152 15.71 -11.78 9.51
CA GLU A 152 17.17 -11.81 9.34
C GLU A 152 17.67 -10.92 8.20
N PRO A 153 17.09 -10.95 6.98
CA PRO A 153 17.59 -10.10 5.90
C PRO A 153 17.42 -8.61 6.19
N ALA A 154 16.30 -8.22 6.79
CA ALA A 154 16.01 -6.83 7.14
C ALA A 154 16.96 -6.31 8.22
N ILE A 155 17.23 -7.12 9.25
CA ILE A 155 18.20 -6.79 10.30
C ILE A 155 19.61 -6.64 9.70
N ASP A 156 20.03 -7.57 8.84
CA ASP A 156 21.31 -7.52 8.14
C ASP A 156 21.46 -6.22 7.32
N TYR A 157 20.47 -5.89 6.51
CA TYR A 157 20.47 -4.66 5.71
C TYR A 157 20.44 -3.39 6.57
N ALA A 158 19.73 -3.39 7.70
CA ALA A 158 19.66 -2.24 8.59
C ALA A 158 20.98 -2.02 9.34
N GLU A 159 21.64 -3.08 9.82
CA GLU A 159 22.82 -2.97 10.67
C GLU A 159 24.14 -2.90 9.91
N HIS A 160 24.25 -3.58 8.78
CA HIS A 160 25.45 -3.57 7.93
C HIS A 160 25.33 -2.63 6.73
N GLY A 161 24.12 -2.12 6.49
CA GLY A 161 23.81 -1.15 5.46
C GLY A 161 23.59 -1.76 4.07
N PHE A 162 23.15 -0.91 3.17
CA PHE A 162 23.00 -1.21 1.75
C PHE A 162 23.49 -0.03 0.89
N PRO A 163 23.86 -0.27 -0.38
CA PRO A 163 24.28 0.80 -1.27
C PRO A 163 23.13 1.79 -1.53
N MET A 164 23.39 3.08 -1.30
CA MET A 164 22.52 4.17 -1.70
C MET A 164 22.30 4.11 -3.21
N TYR A 165 21.05 3.94 -3.62
CA TYR A 165 20.68 3.83 -5.03
C TYR A 165 20.12 5.15 -5.57
N GLU A 166 20.20 5.33 -6.88
CA GLU A 166 19.88 6.59 -7.57
C GLU A 166 18.48 7.13 -7.24
N TYR A 167 17.48 6.26 -7.15
CA TYR A 167 16.12 6.67 -6.81
C TYR A 167 16.02 7.24 -5.40
N MET A 168 16.59 6.57 -4.38
CA MET A 168 16.60 7.09 -3.01
C MET A 168 17.37 8.40 -2.91
N HIS A 169 18.56 8.48 -3.52
CA HIS A 169 19.35 9.71 -3.56
C HIS A 169 18.52 10.85 -4.16
N ARG A 170 17.94 10.66 -5.35
CA ARG A 170 17.11 11.66 -6.02
C ARG A 170 15.98 12.14 -5.12
N MET A 171 15.37 11.22 -4.36
CA MET A 171 14.25 11.55 -3.47
C MET A 171 14.64 12.34 -2.25
N LEU A 172 15.76 12.00 -1.63
CA LEU A 172 16.30 12.78 -0.52
C LEU A 172 16.83 14.15 -0.99
N SER A 173 17.19 14.29 -2.27
CA SER A 173 17.61 15.57 -2.87
C SER A 173 16.47 16.50 -3.27
N LEU A 174 15.20 16.08 -3.21
CA LEU A 174 14.08 16.97 -3.52
C LEU A 174 13.99 18.12 -2.52
N ALA A 175 13.65 19.32 -3.01
CA ALA A 175 13.37 20.46 -2.15
C ALA A 175 12.22 20.13 -1.18
N GLY A 176 12.34 20.52 0.10
CA GLY A 176 11.33 20.21 1.11
C GLY A 176 11.53 18.87 1.82
N ALA A 177 12.29 17.92 1.25
CA ALA A 177 12.47 16.59 1.83
C ALA A 177 13.20 16.66 3.19
N ARG A 178 14.24 17.49 3.29
CA ARG A 178 15.01 17.69 4.54
C ARG A 178 14.20 18.44 5.58
N GLU A 179 13.46 19.46 5.16
CA GLU A 179 12.64 20.32 6.00
C GLU A 179 11.52 19.55 6.72
N GLN A 180 11.03 18.46 6.10
CA GLN A 180 10.06 17.57 6.74
C GLN A 180 10.63 16.92 8.01
N PHE A 181 11.92 16.58 8.04
CA PHE A 181 12.55 16.03 9.25
C PHE A 181 12.67 17.07 10.37
N ASP A 182 12.81 18.36 10.03
CA ASP A 182 12.90 19.45 11.01
C ASP A 182 11.55 19.73 11.70
N CYS A 183 10.44 19.34 11.08
CA CYS A 183 9.12 19.38 11.70
C CYS A 183 8.96 18.36 12.85
N TYR A 184 9.81 17.31 12.89
CA TYR A 184 9.63 16.13 13.74
C TYR A 184 10.95 15.68 14.43
N PRO A 185 11.67 16.55 15.17
CA PRO A 185 12.97 16.21 15.75
C PRO A 185 12.88 15.14 16.87
N PRO A 186 13.87 14.23 17.01
CA PRO A 186 15.12 14.17 16.24
C PRO A 186 14.93 13.63 14.81
N GLY A 187 13.74 13.10 14.52
CA GLY A 187 13.33 12.61 13.20
C GLY A 187 14.18 11.42 12.77
N GLY A 188 14.83 11.57 11.63
CA GLY A 188 15.75 10.59 11.03
C GLY A 188 16.85 11.27 10.22
N ALA A 189 17.08 12.57 10.44
CA ALA A 189 18.05 13.33 9.66
C ALA A 189 19.48 12.78 9.82
N ASP A 190 19.85 12.31 11.00
CA ASP A 190 21.18 11.71 11.23
C ASP A 190 21.40 10.42 10.43
N VAL A 191 20.32 9.76 9.97
CA VAL A 191 20.36 8.55 9.16
C VAL A 191 20.36 8.88 7.66
N PHE A 192 19.43 9.75 7.25
CA PHE A 192 19.20 10.05 5.82
C PHE A 192 19.99 11.25 5.30
N TYR A 193 20.55 12.07 6.19
CA TYR A 193 21.36 13.25 5.91
C TYR A 193 22.56 13.33 6.87
N PRO A 194 23.43 12.30 6.92
CA PRO A 194 24.63 12.35 7.74
C PRO A 194 25.46 13.59 7.36
N ASP A 195 25.95 14.31 8.36
CA ASP A 195 26.65 15.59 8.20
C ASP A 195 25.81 16.70 7.50
N GLY A 196 24.49 16.53 7.41
CA GLY A 196 23.54 17.46 6.81
C GLY A 196 23.32 17.29 5.31
N GLU A 197 23.95 16.31 4.68
CA GLU A 197 23.94 16.11 3.22
C GLU A 197 23.37 14.76 2.83
N VAL A 198 22.76 14.66 1.64
CA VAL A 198 22.29 13.38 1.10
C VAL A 198 23.48 12.45 0.85
N PRO A 199 23.47 11.19 1.32
CA PRO A 199 24.56 10.25 1.05
C PRO A 199 24.77 10.06 -0.46
N PRO A 200 26.01 10.08 -0.97
CA PRO A 200 26.30 9.85 -2.38
C PRO A 200 25.77 8.48 -2.85
N VAL A 201 25.40 8.37 -4.13
CA VAL A 201 25.12 7.06 -4.76
C VAL A 201 26.33 6.13 -4.54
N ASP A 202 26.04 4.85 -4.33
CA ASP A 202 26.98 3.76 -4.00
C ASP A 202 27.64 3.84 -2.60
N SER A 203 27.42 4.90 -1.82
CA SER A 203 27.80 4.91 -0.41
C SER A 203 26.89 3.99 0.42
N LEU A 204 27.35 3.52 1.59
CA LEU A 204 26.52 2.71 2.47
C LEU A 204 25.59 3.58 3.30
N LEU A 205 24.29 3.28 3.25
CA LEU A 205 23.30 3.79 4.19
C LEU A 205 23.04 2.74 5.27
N VAL A 206 23.19 3.11 6.54
CA VAL A 206 23.06 2.22 7.71
C VAL A 206 21.98 2.75 8.64
N GLN A 207 21.13 1.87 9.16
CA GLN A 207 19.98 2.18 10.02
C GLN A 207 20.05 1.38 11.33
N PRO A 208 21.04 1.63 12.21
CA PRO A 208 21.31 0.77 13.35
C PRO A 208 20.16 0.78 14.38
N GLN A 209 19.46 1.91 14.54
CA GLN A 209 18.28 1.98 15.41
C GLN A 209 17.12 1.13 14.88
N LEU A 210 16.89 1.10 13.56
CA LEU A 210 15.88 0.22 12.96
C LEU A 210 16.27 -1.25 13.12
N GLY A 211 17.54 -1.60 12.93
CA GLY A 211 18.07 -2.94 13.20
C GLY A 211 17.81 -3.37 14.65
N HIS A 212 18.05 -2.47 15.61
CA HIS A 212 17.73 -2.71 17.01
C HIS A 212 16.22 -2.92 17.22
N THR A 213 15.35 -2.07 16.66
CA THR A 213 13.89 -2.24 16.73
C THR A 213 13.46 -3.61 16.22
N LEU A 214 14.00 -4.08 15.11
CA LEU A 214 13.69 -5.42 14.58
C LEU A 214 14.22 -6.54 15.47
N ARG A 215 15.38 -6.36 16.12
CA ARG A 215 15.90 -7.34 17.10
C ARG A 215 15.01 -7.48 18.33
N VAL A 216 14.34 -6.42 18.79
CA VAL A 216 13.39 -6.50 19.90
C VAL A 216 12.30 -7.55 19.63
N LEU A 217 11.80 -7.62 18.39
CA LEU A 217 10.81 -8.63 17.98
C LEU A 217 11.41 -10.05 18.02
N VAL A 218 12.65 -10.20 17.56
CA VAL A 218 13.39 -11.48 17.60
C VAL A 218 13.64 -11.95 19.03
N ASP A 219 14.04 -11.04 19.92
CA ASP A 219 14.34 -11.36 21.31
C ASP A 219 13.06 -11.71 22.08
N ALA A 220 11.95 -11.03 21.79
CA ALA A 220 10.64 -11.40 22.31
C ALA A 220 10.19 -12.80 21.83
N GLU A 221 10.40 -13.14 20.54
CA GLU A 221 10.17 -14.50 20.05
C GLU A 221 11.00 -15.53 20.82
N ARG A 222 12.30 -15.27 21.01
CA ARG A 222 13.24 -16.21 21.67
C ARG A 222 12.94 -16.41 23.15
N ALA A 223 12.47 -15.36 23.83
CA ALA A 223 12.08 -15.42 25.22
C ALA A 223 10.77 -16.18 25.43
N ALA A 224 9.92 -16.27 24.39
CA ALA A 224 8.70 -17.04 24.45
C ALA A 224 9.01 -18.55 24.52
N SER A 225 8.39 -19.23 25.48
CA SER A 225 8.39 -20.69 25.52
C SER A 225 7.20 -21.22 24.74
N GLY A 226 7.42 -22.24 23.89
CA GLY A 226 6.33 -22.96 23.22
C GLY A 226 6.45 -23.04 21.70
N ALA A 227 5.31 -23.24 21.04
CA ALA A 227 5.23 -23.41 19.59
C ALA A 227 5.48 -22.09 18.83
N ARG A 228 5.83 -22.19 17.54
CA ARG A 228 6.08 -21.06 16.63
C ARG A 228 5.09 -19.89 16.76
N ARG A 229 3.80 -20.19 16.85
CA ARG A 229 2.73 -19.17 17.00
C ARG A 229 2.82 -18.38 18.31
N ALA A 230 3.25 -18.99 19.40
CA ALA A 230 3.46 -18.28 20.67
C ALA A 230 4.65 -17.29 20.57
N GLY A 231 5.71 -17.67 19.86
CA GLY A 231 6.82 -16.77 19.55
C GLY A 231 6.41 -15.60 18.66
N ILE A 232 5.57 -15.85 17.64
CA ILE A 232 5.01 -14.81 16.76
C ILE A 232 4.13 -13.83 17.57
N GLU A 233 3.28 -14.34 18.46
CA GLU A 233 2.47 -13.50 19.34
C GLU A 233 3.34 -12.68 20.31
N ALA A 234 4.43 -13.25 20.84
CA ALA A 234 5.35 -12.49 21.68
C ALA A 234 6.04 -11.34 20.92
N ALA A 235 6.49 -11.58 19.69
CA ALA A 235 7.04 -10.55 18.81
C ALA A 235 6.00 -9.45 18.51
N ARG A 236 4.75 -9.85 18.25
CA ARG A 236 3.62 -8.92 18.07
C ARG A 236 3.44 -8.04 19.29
N ARG A 237 3.35 -8.62 20.49
CA ARG A 237 3.20 -7.87 21.74
C ARG A 237 4.38 -6.93 22.00
N ALA A 238 5.60 -7.31 21.63
CA ALA A 238 6.76 -6.43 21.75
C ALA A 238 6.61 -5.14 20.92
N PHE A 239 5.99 -5.22 19.73
CA PHE A 239 5.70 -4.05 18.91
C PHE A 239 4.52 -3.21 19.44
N TYR A 240 3.39 -3.85 19.75
CA TYR A 240 2.11 -3.17 20.02
C TYR A 240 1.83 -2.87 21.51
N GLU A 241 2.54 -3.52 22.43
CA GLU A 241 2.39 -3.34 23.88
C GLU A 241 3.74 -3.06 24.59
N GLY A 242 4.86 -3.33 23.92
CA GLY A 242 6.21 -3.22 24.48
C GLY A 242 6.84 -1.83 24.33
N GLU A 243 8.17 -1.77 24.41
CA GLU A 243 8.92 -0.51 24.36
C GLU A 243 8.73 0.27 23.06
N ILE A 244 8.49 -0.43 21.94
CA ILE A 244 8.24 0.18 20.63
C ILE A 244 6.94 0.99 20.66
N ALA A 245 5.85 0.41 21.21
CA ALA A 245 4.58 1.13 21.37
C ALA A 245 4.73 2.37 22.26
N HIS A 246 5.52 2.28 23.34
CA HIS A 246 5.79 3.41 24.22
C HIS A 246 6.57 4.51 23.49
N HIS A 247 7.54 4.17 22.64
CA HIS A 247 8.25 5.16 21.82
C HIS A 247 7.34 5.82 20.78
N ILE A 248 6.52 5.05 20.04
CA ILE A 248 5.58 5.58 19.05
C ILE A 248 4.61 6.58 19.71
N VAL A 249 3.98 6.16 20.82
CA VAL A 249 3.00 7.00 21.52
C VAL A 249 3.66 8.20 22.20
N GLY A 250 4.81 8.00 22.84
CA GLY A 250 5.56 9.08 23.48
C GLY A 250 5.96 10.16 22.48
N PHE A 251 6.46 9.76 21.30
CA PHE A 251 6.78 10.69 20.23
C PHE A 251 5.53 11.38 19.67
N SER A 252 4.45 10.62 19.40
CA SER A 252 3.17 11.19 18.94
C SER A 252 2.69 12.28 19.88
N GLN A 253 2.66 12.01 21.19
CA GLN A 253 2.23 12.98 22.20
C GLN A 253 3.16 14.19 22.29
N GLN A 254 4.47 14.00 22.19
CA GLN A 254 5.46 15.07 22.20
C GLN A 254 5.21 16.09 21.07
N VAL A 255 4.78 15.62 19.89
CA VAL A 255 4.49 16.49 18.73
C VAL A 255 3.02 16.91 18.65
N GLY A 256 2.21 16.62 19.67
CA GLY A 256 0.78 16.99 19.72
C GLY A 256 -0.17 16.02 18.98
N GLY A 257 0.32 14.85 18.58
CA GLY A 257 -0.45 13.76 18.01
C GLY A 257 -1.38 13.06 19.02
N LEU A 258 -2.23 12.19 18.48
CA LEU A 258 -3.40 11.64 19.19
C LEU A 258 -3.30 10.17 19.57
N LEU A 259 -2.25 9.46 19.12
CA LEU A 259 -2.09 8.04 19.40
C LEU A 259 -1.96 7.78 20.90
N GLN A 260 -2.63 6.74 21.38
CA GLN A 260 -2.53 6.23 22.74
C GLN A 260 -2.07 4.77 22.73
N LEU A 261 -1.49 4.31 23.85
CA LEU A 261 -1.08 2.90 24.00
C LEU A 261 -2.27 1.94 23.80
N GLY A 262 -3.47 2.35 24.23
CA GLY A 262 -4.69 1.57 24.03
C GLY A 262 -5.04 1.37 22.55
N ASP A 263 -4.77 2.35 21.69
CA ASP A 263 -5.02 2.25 20.25
C ASP A 263 -4.11 1.17 19.62
N LEU A 264 -2.81 1.19 19.94
CA LEU A 264 -1.85 0.18 19.46
C LEU A 264 -2.16 -1.21 20.01
N ALA A 265 -2.44 -1.33 21.31
CA ALA A 265 -2.70 -2.62 21.95
C ALA A 265 -3.99 -3.30 21.42
N ALA A 266 -5.01 -2.51 21.11
CA ALA A 266 -6.29 -2.99 20.60
C ALA A 266 -6.26 -3.37 19.11
N TYR A 267 -5.35 -2.78 18.33
CA TYR A 267 -5.27 -3.01 16.89
C TYR A 267 -5.07 -4.50 16.54
N ARG A 268 -5.80 -4.97 15.53
CA ARG A 268 -5.61 -6.29 14.91
C ARG A 268 -5.78 -6.20 13.41
N ALA A 269 -4.79 -6.68 12.66
CA ALA A 269 -4.94 -7.00 11.25
C ALA A 269 -5.95 -8.15 11.08
N LYS A 270 -6.60 -8.22 9.91
CA LYS A 270 -7.64 -9.21 9.62
C LYS A 270 -7.49 -9.80 8.22
N PHE A 271 -7.92 -11.06 8.08
CA PHE A 271 -8.30 -11.60 6.78
C PHE A 271 -9.79 -11.34 6.55
N GLU A 272 -10.14 -10.94 5.34
CA GLU A 272 -11.50 -10.67 4.91
C GLU A 272 -11.83 -11.42 3.64
N ALA A 273 -13.13 -11.61 3.40
CA ALA A 273 -13.59 -12.04 2.09
C ALA A 273 -13.29 -10.94 1.06
N PRO A 274 -12.68 -11.28 -0.09
CA PRO A 274 -12.46 -10.31 -1.14
C PRO A 274 -13.78 -9.97 -1.85
N ILE A 275 -13.82 -8.80 -2.47
CA ILE A 275 -14.83 -8.51 -3.49
C ILE A 275 -14.30 -8.96 -4.86
N SER A 276 -15.19 -9.32 -5.77
CA SER A 276 -14.78 -9.82 -7.07
C SER A 276 -15.77 -9.49 -8.17
N ALA A 277 -15.27 -9.49 -9.40
CA ALA A 277 -16.07 -9.45 -10.61
C ALA A 277 -15.42 -10.28 -11.72
N THR A 278 -16.24 -10.80 -12.63
CA THR A 278 -15.74 -11.47 -13.84
C THR A 278 -15.38 -10.45 -14.90
N PHE A 279 -14.25 -10.64 -15.57
CA PHE A 279 -13.88 -9.88 -16.76
C PHE A 279 -13.10 -10.76 -17.74
N ALA A 280 -13.52 -10.78 -19.01
CA ALA A 280 -12.85 -11.52 -20.08
C ALA A 280 -12.57 -13.02 -19.76
N GLY A 281 -13.47 -13.65 -18.99
CA GLY A 281 -13.35 -15.07 -18.60
C GLY A 281 -12.50 -15.35 -17.36
N TYR A 282 -12.10 -14.31 -16.63
CA TYR A 282 -11.34 -14.42 -15.37
C TYR A 282 -12.12 -13.83 -14.20
N ASP A 283 -11.94 -14.41 -13.02
CA ASP A 283 -12.33 -13.78 -11.76
C ASP A 283 -11.23 -12.80 -11.34
N ILE A 284 -11.61 -11.53 -11.18
CA ILE A 284 -10.73 -10.48 -10.67
C ILE A 284 -11.13 -10.21 -9.22
N CYS A 285 -10.22 -10.49 -8.29
CA CYS A 285 -10.44 -10.33 -6.85
C CYS A 285 -9.67 -9.12 -6.31
N THR A 286 -10.30 -8.33 -5.44
CA THR A 286 -9.67 -7.21 -4.76
C THR A 286 -10.05 -7.17 -3.28
N GLN A 287 -9.36 -6.32 -2.52
CA GLN A 287 -9.74 -5.98 -1.16
C GLN A 287 -11.09 -5.23 -1.13
N ASN A 288 -11.69 -5.14 0.05
CA ASN A 288 -13.00 -4.55 0.27
C ASN A 288 -13.01 -3.01 0.05
N THR A 289 -14.15 -2.37 0.28
CA THR A 289 -14.46 -0.98 -0.10
C THR A 289 -13.73 0.11 0.69
N TRP A 290 -12.95 -0.27 1.70
CA TRP A 290 -11.98 0.62 2.36
C TRP A 290 -10.73 0.84 1.49
N THR A 291 -10.57 0.11 0.38
CA THR A 291 -9.57 0.37 -0.67
C THR A 291 -10.21 0.89 -1.96
N GLN A 292 -9.36 1.26 -2.92
CA GLN A 292 -9.78 1.61 -4.29
C GLN A 292 -9.93 0.39 -5.22
N GLY A 293 -9.78 -0.85 -4.73
CA GLY A 293 -9.91 -2.06 -5.56
C GLY A 293 -11.27 -2.18 -6.26
N ALA A 294 -12.35 -1.75 -5.60
CA ALA A 294 -13.69 -1.70 -6.18
C ALA A 294 -13.79 -0.79 -7.43
N VAL A 295 -12.94 0.25 -7.55
CA VAL A 295 -12.91 1.15 -8.72
C VAL A 295 -12.49 0.36 -9.96
N LEU A 296 -11.47 -0.51 -9.83
CA LEU A 296 -11.03 -1.39 -10.90
C LEU A 296 -12.18 -2.31 -11.34
N LEU A 297 -12.83 -2.98 -10.39
CA LEU A 297 -13.94 -3.88 -10.71
C LEU A 297 -15.07 -3.14 -11.42
N GLN A 298 -15.45 -1.96 -10.92
CA GLN A 298 -16.52 -1.16 -11.51
C GLN A 298 -16.17 -0.69 -12.94
N ALA A 299 -14.93 -0.24 -13.15
CA ALA A 299 -14.43 0.11 -14.47
C ALA A 299 -14.47 -1.09 -15.43
N LEU A 300 -14.02 -2.27 -14.98
CA LEU A 300 -14.06 -3.50 -15.78
C LEU A 300 -15.49 -3.91 -16.13
N LYS A 301 -16.45 -3.75 -15.20
CA LYS A 301 -17.88 -4.02 -15.48
C LYS A 301 -18.44 -3.11 -16.57
N MET A 302 -18.05 -1.83 -16.61
CA MET A 302 -18.42 -0.94 -17.72
C MET A 302 -17.72 -1.34 -19.03
N LEU A 303 -16.42 -1.64 -18.97
CA LEU A 303 -15.62 -2.01 -20.14
C LEU A 303 -15.98 -3.37 -20.74
N GLU A 304 -16.65 -4.25 -20.00
CA GLU A 304 -17.17 -5.53 -20.53
C GLU A 304 -18.17 -5.33 -21.69
N HIS A 305 -18.79 -4.15 -21.76
CA HIS A 305 -19.70 -3.76 -22.84
C HIS A 305 -19.01 -3.05 -24.01
N VAL A 306 -17.68 -2.98 -24.03
CA VAL A 306 -16.88 -2.27 -25.03
C VAL A 306 -15.89 -3.22 -25.71
N ASP A 307 -15.84 -3.24 -27.04
CA ASP A 307 -14.80 -3.98 -27.78
C ASP A 307 -13.48 -3.19 -27.83
N LEU A 308 -12.73 -3.26 -26.73
CA LEU A 308 -11.42 -2.61 -26.61
C LEU A 308 -10.39 -3.13 -27.63
N ARG A 309 -10.51 -4.38 -28.10
CA ARG A 309 -9.58 -4.93 -29.09
C ARG A 309 -9.81 -4.29 -30.45
N ALA A 310 -11.07 -4.12 -30.85
CA ALA A 310 -11.42 -3.43 -32.10
C ALA A 310 -10.99 -1.96 -32.10
N MET A 311 -10.95 -1.30 -30.94
CA MET A 311 -10.46 0.07 -30.81
C MET A 311 -8.94 0.21 -31.07
N GLY A 312 -8.17 -0.86 -30.92
CA GLY A 312 -6.72 -0.86 -31.03
C GLY A 312 -6.02 -0.35 -29.76
N HIS A 313 -5.11 -1.16 -29.22
CA HIS A 313 -4.36 -0.83 -27.99
C HIS A 313 -3.63 0.51 -28.12
N ASN A 314 -3.81 1.39 -27.11
CA ASN A 314 -3.25 2.74 -27.07
C ASN A 314 -3.62 3.66 -28.24
N SER A 315 -4.71 3.37 -28.97
CA SER A 315 -5.30 4.35 -29.87
C SER A 315 -5.97 5.50 -29.08
N SER A 316 -6.26 6.61 -29.75
CA SER A 316 -6.98 7.73 -29.12
C SER A 316 -8.36 7.30 -28.59
N ALA A 317 -9.10 6.51 -29.36
CA ALA A 317 -10.42 6.00 -28.96
C ALA A 317 -10.34 5.07 -27.73
N TYR A 318 -9.31 4.22 -27.67
CA TYR A 318 -9.06 3.35 -26.52
C TYR A 318 -8.76 4.18 -25.27
N ILE A 319 -7.80 5.10 -25.36
CA ILE A 319 -7.38 5.95 -24.22
C ILE A 319 -8.54 6.80 -23.73
N HIS A 320 -9.30 7.41 -24.65
CA HIS A 320 -10.48 8.20 -24.33
C HIS A 320 -11.53 7.36 -23.57
N THR A 321 -11.90 6.21 -24.13
CA THR A 321 -12.94 5.35 -23.52
C THR A 321 -12.55 4.87 -22.13
N VAL A 322 -11.32 4.38 -21.97
CA VAL A 322 -10.82 3.93 -20.66
C VAL A 322 -10.77 5.08 -19.67
N THR A 323 -10.32 6.27 -20.10
CA THR A 323 -10.26 7.46 -19.24
C THR A 323 -11.65 7.91 -18.76
N GLU A 324 -12.63 7.98 -19.65
CA GLU A 324 -13.99 8.38 -19.29
C GLU A 324 -14.67 7.36 -18.37
N VAL A 325 -14.45 6.07 -18.59
CA VAL A 325 -14.93 5.02 -17.68
C VAL A 325 -14.29 5.12 -16.30
N LEU A 326 -12.98 5.38 -16.22
CA LEU A 326 -12.30 5.59 -14.93
C LEU A 326 -12.84 6.82 -14.20
N LYS A 327 -13.11 7.93 -14.90
CA LYS A 327 -13.76 9.10 -14.30
C LYS A 327 -15.12 8.77 -13.70
N LEU A 328 -15.93 7.95 -14.38
CA LEU A 328 -17.24 7.52 -13.88
C LEU A 328 -17.12 6.65 -12.62
N ALA A 329 -16.19 5.70 -12.58
CA ALA A 329 -15.95 4.86 -11.42
C ALA A 329 -15.36 5.67 -10.24
N LEU A 330 -14.44 6.60 -10.50
CA LEU A 330 -13.88 7.50 -9.50
C LEU A 330 -14.94 8.46 -8.93
N ALA A 331 -15.88 8.94 -9.74
CA ALA A 331 -16.99 9.75 -9.23
C ALA A 331 -17.86 8.97 -8.23
N ASP A 332 -18.11 7.68 -8.48
CA ASP A 332 -18.84 6.83 -7.54
C ASP A 332 -18.01 6.51 -6.29
N ARG A 333 -16.68 6.33 -6.43
CA ARG A 333 -15.75 6.19 -5.30
C ARG A 333 -15.87 7.36 -4.33
N GLU A 334 -15.77 8.60 -4.82
CA GLU A 334 -15.84 9.81 -3.99
C GLU A 334 -17.15 9.94 -3.21
N PHE A 335 -18.24 9.30 -3.69
CA PHE A 335 -19.55 9.40 -3.08
C PHE A 335 -19.90 8.21 -2.17
N TYR A 336 -19.55 6.99 -2.56
CA TYR A 336 -20.04 5.77 -1.90
C TYR A 336 -18.98 4.99 -1.09
N TYR A 337 -17.70 5.07 -1.44
CA TYR A 337 -16.72 4.12 -0.91
C TYR A 337 -16.28 4.55 0.49
N GLY A 338 -16.06 3.56 1.36
CA GLY A 338 -15.68 3.77 2.74
C GLY A 338 -15.55 2.46 3.50
N ASP A 339 -15.20 2.58 4.78
CA ASP A 339 -15.05 1.44 5.68
C ASP A 339 -16.42 0.78 5.96
N PRO A 340 -16.62 -0.49 5.56
CA PRO A 340 -17.88 -1.19 5.74
C PRO A 340 -18.26 -1.41 7.22
N ASP A 341 -17.31 -1.27 8.15
CA ASP A 341 -17.60 -1.31 9.60
C ASP A 341 -18.34 -0.04 10.08
N PHE A 342 -18.36 1.03 9.26
CA PHE A 342 -18.98 2.33 9.59
C PHE A 342 -20.05 2.80 8.61
N VAL A 343 -19.95 2.44 7.33
CA VAL A 343 -20.89 2.86 6.27
C VAL A 343 -21.38 1.69 5.44
N THR A 344 -22.60 1.77 4.93
CA THR A 344 -23.12 0.78 3.99
C THR A 344 -22.75 1.16 2.56
N VAL A 345 -21.85 0.40 1.95
CA VAL A 345 -21.47 0.55 0.54
C VAL A 345 -22.30 -0.40 -0.32
N PRO A 346 -23.08 0.07 -1.32
CA PRO A 346 -23.95 -0.78 -2.14
C PRO A 346 -23.16 -1.50 -3.24
N ILE A 347 -22.17 -2.30 -2.86
CA ILE A 347 -21.15 -2.85 -3.76
C ILE A 347 -21.74 -3.77 -4.84
N GLU A 348 -22.74 -4.59 -4.52
CA GLU A 348 -23.39 -5.48 -5.50
C GLU A 348 -24.12 -4.66 -6.58
N ALA A 349 -24.73 -3.54 -6.19
CA ALA A 349 -25.43 -2.66 -7.11
C ALA A 349 -24.44 -1.86 -7.98
N LEU A 350 -23.36 -1.36 -7.38
CA LEU A 350 -22.26 -0.67 -8.08
C LEU A 350 -21.59 -1.56 -9.14
N LEU A 351 -21.52 -2.87 -8.92
CA LEU A 351 -20.93 -3.84 -9.85
C LEU A 351 -21.95 -4.54 -10.75
N SER A 352 -23.23 -4.14 -10.69
CA SER A 352 -24.29 -4.78 -11.48
C SER A 352 -24.17 -4.47 -12.98
N PRO A 353 -24.48 -5.43 -13.88
CA PRO A 353 -24.43 -5.19 -15.33
C PRO A 353 -25.34 -4.05 -15.81
N ASP A 354 -26.54 -3.94 -15.22
CA ASP A 354 -27.50 -2.90 -15.62
C ASP A 354 -27.00 -1.51 -15.27
N TYR A 355 -26.40 -1.34 -14.07
CA TYR A 355 -25.81 -0.07 -13.67
C TYR A 355 -24.57 0.27 -14.51
N ALA A 356 -23.73 -0.72 -14.81
CA ALA A 356 -22.56 -0.53 -15.68
C ALA A 356 -22.97 -0.02 -17.07
N GLN A 357 -24.01 -0.59 -17.68
CA GLN A 357 -24.55 -0.09 -18.95
C GLN A 357 -25.12 1.32 -18.84
N ALA A 358 -25.88 1.61 -17.77
CA ALA A 358 -26.43 2.93 -17.53
C ALA A 358 -25.32 4.00 -17.43
N ARG A 359 -24.26 3.72 -16.67
CA ARG A 359 -23.10 4.63 -16.54
C ARG A 359 -22.36 4.81 -17.86
N LEU A 360 -22.17 3.73 -18.63
CA LEU A 360 -21.46 3.79 -19.91
C LEU A 360 -22.15 4.69 -20.95
N GLN A 361 -23.46 4.89 -20.88
CA GLN A 361 -24.19 5.83 -21.74
C GLN A 361 -23.74 7.29 -21.60
N LEU A 362 -23.03 7.63 -20.53
CA LEU A 362 -22.48 8.97 -20.31
C LEU A 362 -21.16 9.21 -21.06
N VAL A 363 -20.54 8.16 -21.61
CA VAL A 363 -19.29 8.29 -22.38
C VAL A 363 -19.62 8.81 -23.79
N ASP A 364 -19.28 10.07 -24.03
CA ASP A 364 -19.37 10.70 -25.35
C ASP A 364 -18.08 10.41 -26.14
N ALA A 365 -18.16 9.69 -27.26
CA ALA A 365 -17.00 9.26 -28.04
C ALA A 365 -16.15 10.42 -28.59
N GLU A 366 -16.73 11.61 -28.73
CA GLU A 366 -16.05 12.77 -29.35
C GLU A 366 -15.72 13.88 -28.34
N ARG A 367 -16.12 13.72 -27.07
CA ARG A 367 -15.95 14.78 -26.07
C ARG A 367 -15.67 14.23 -24.67
N ALA A 368 -14.52 14.64 -24.13
CA ALA A 368 -14.14 14.31 -22.76
C ALA A 368 -14.95 15.11 -21.73
N SER A 369 -15.25 14.48 -20.59
CA SER A 369 -15.79 15.14 -19.41
C SER A 369 -14.76 16.12 -18.84
N PRO A 370 -15.17 17.34 -18.44
CA PRO A 370 -14.25 18.41 -17.99
C PRO A 370 -13.59 18.13 -16.62
N GLY A 371 -13.89 17.00 -15.99
CA GLY A 371 -13.39 16.58 -14.68
C GLY A 371 -14.10 15.30 -14.25
N LEU A 372 -14.26 15.10 -12.93
CA LEU A 372 -15.12 14.03 -12.42
C LEU A 372 -16.60 14.37 -12.71
N PRO A 373 -17.35 13.46 -13.36
CA PRO A 373 -18.79 13.62 -13.56
C PRO A 373 -19.55 13.47 -12.24
N ALA A 374 -20.87 13.70 -12.27
CA ALA A 374 -21.73 13.37 -11.14
C ALA A 374 -21.69 11.85 -10.84
N PRO A 375 -21.81 11.43 -9.57
CA PRO A 375 -21.98 10.03 -9.23
C PRO A 375 -23.32 9.52 -9.79
N GLY A 376 -23.41 8.22 -10.05
CA GLY A 376 -24.67 7.59 -10.40
C GLY A 376 -25.47 7.17 -9.15
N ASP A 377 -26.65 6.58 -9.37
CA ASP A 377 -27.47 6.00 -8.31
C ASP A 377 -27.62 4.48 -8.54
N PRO A 378 -26.71 3.66 -7.98
CA PRO A 378 -26.71 2.23 -8.22
C PRO A 378 -27.95 1.54 -7.64
N LEU A 379 -28.59 2.12 -6.61
CA LEU A 379 -29.78 1.54 -5.98
C LEU A 379 -31.04 1.68 -6.83
N THR A 380 -31.11 2.72 -7.67
CA THR A 380 -32.21 2.95 -8.62
C THR A 380 -31.83 2.62 -10.06
N GLY A 381 -30.56 2.26 -10.31
CA GLY A 381 -30.03 1.96 -11.63
C GLY A 381 -29.83 3.20 -12.52
N GLN A 382 -29.88 4.42 -11.96
CA GLN A 382 -29.77 5.65 -12.73
C GLN A 382 -28.31 6.02 -13.00
N ALA A 383 -28.02 6.43 -14.23
CA ALA A 383 -26.69 6.86 -14.65
C ALA A 383 -26.17 8.08 -13.86
N ILE A 384 -27.07 8.94 -13.37
CA ILE A 384 -26.73 10.13 -12.60
C ILE A 384 -27.64 10.19 -11.38
N ARG A 385 -27.07 10.46 -10.20
CA ARG A 385 -27.82 10.78 -8.98
C ARG A 385 -28.10 12.28 -8.92
N GLU A 386 -29.36 12.66 -9.10
CA GLU A 386 -29.76 14.06 -9.01
C GLU A 386 -29.52 14.65 -7.61
N GLY A 387 -29.00 15.87 -7.55
CA GLY A 387 -28.74 16.59 -6.30
C GLY A 387 -27.57 16.04 -5.47
N ALA A 388 -26.83 15.04 -5.98
CA ALA A 388 -25.59 14.60 -5.35
C ALA A 388 -24.53 15.69 -5.45
N VAL A 389 -24.00 16.09 -4.30
CA VAL A 389 -22.83 16.96 -4.21
C VAL A 389 -21.67 16.06 -3.87
N LEU A 390 -20.71 15.89 -4.79
CA LEU A 390 -19.45 15.27 -4.43
C LEU A 390 -18.81 16.14 -3.35
N PRO A 391 -18.31 15.56 -2.24
CA PRO A 391 -17.52 16.32 -1.30
C PRO A 391 -16.41 16.97 -2.12
N LEU A 392 -16.40 18.31 -2.17
CA LEU A 392 -15.42 19.04 -2.95
C LEU A 392 -14.05 18.65 -2.36
N MET A 393 -13.33 17.73 -3.01
CA MET A 393 -11.88 17.70 -2.94
C MET A 393 -11.46 19.00 -3.59
N ALA A 394 -11.55 20.10 -2.82
CA ALA A 394 -10.83 21.31 -3.17
C ALA A 394 -9.39 20.81 -3.34
N ALA A 395 -8.90 20.85 -4.58
CA ALA A 395 -7.49 20.65 -4.87
C ALA A 395 -6.73 21.35 -3.75
N PRO A 396 -5.75 20.69 -3.08
CA PRO A 396 -5.05 21.28 -1.95
C PRO A 396 -4.74 22.71 -2.34
N ALA A 397 -5.25 23.68 -1.54
CA ALA A 397 -4.97 25.09 -1.76
C ALA A 397 -3.49 25.16 -2.07
N ALA A 398 -3.17 25.37 -3.34
CA ALA A 398 -1.82 25.19 -3.82
C ALA A 398 -1.04 26.30 -3.16
N ALA A 399 -0.38 26.00 -2.03
CA ALA A 399 0.93 26.56 -1.82
C ALA A 399 1.68 26.33 -3.15
N PRO A 400 2.44 27.31 -3.67
CA PRO A 400 3.18 27.14 -4.90
C PRO A 400 4.29 26.14 -4.65
N VAL A 401 3.93 24.86 -4.57
CA VAL A 401 4.85 23.75 -4.63
C VAL A 401 5.13 23.60 -6.11
N ALA A 402 6.41 23.64 -6.48
CA ALA A 402 6.83 23.46 -7.86
C ALA A 402 6.14 22.22 -8.48
N PRO A 403 5.86 22.18 -9.78
CA PRO A 403 5.20 21.04 -10.44
C PRO A 403 5.87 19.68 -10.15
N GLU A 404 7.17 19.70 -9.82
CA GLU A 404 7.96 18.52 -9.42
C GLU A 404 7.63 17.97 -8.02
N MET A 405 6.96 18.77 -7.18
CA MET A 405 6.52 18.43 -5.82
C MET A 405 5.01 18.23 -5.71
N ALA A 406 4.26 18.24 -6.81
CA ALA A 406 2.88 17.76 -6.80
C ALA A 406 2.91 16.25 -6.52
N ALA A 407 2.96 15.94 -5.23
CA ALA A 407 2.95 14.65 -4.55
C ALA A 407 2.65 13.46 -5.48
N GLU A 408 3.70 12.85 -6.03
CA GLU A 408 3.63 11.43 -6.34
C GLU A 408 3.54 10.71 -4.98
N GLU A 409 2.31 10.49 -4.49
CA GLU A 409 2.07 9.47 -3.48
C GLU A 409 2.64 8.16 -4.03
N ARG A 410 3.62 7.60 -3.32
CA ARG A 410 4.37 6.43 -3.75
C ARG A 410 4.12 5.31 -2.78
N THR A 411 4.25 4.10 -3.30
CA THR A 411 4.03 2.87 -2.54
C THR A 411 4.96 1.81 -3.12
N THR A 412 5.34 0.83 -2.30
CA THR A 412 6.01 -0.37 -2.80
C THR A 412 5.00 -1.50 -3.00
N HIS A 413 5.32 -2.45 -3.87
CA HIS A 413 4.52 -3.65 -4.08
C HIS A 413 5.45 -4.84 -4.23
N PHE A 414 5.04 -5.97 -3.67
CA PHE A 414 5.71 -7.23 -3.93
C PHE A 414 4.71 -8.37 -4.07
N SER A 415 5.07 -9.33 -4.91
CA SER A 415 4.30 -10.54 -5.20
C SER A 415 5.22 -11.75 -5.12
N VAL A 416 4.71 -12.83 -4.53
CA VAL A 416 5.40 -14.10 -4.40
C VAL A 416 4.48 -15.24 -4.78
N VAL A 417 4.99 -16.17 -5.58
CA VAL A 417 4.39 -17.48 -5.81
C VAL A 417 5.43 -18.54 -5.48
N ASP A 418 5.05 -19.62 -4.81
CA ASP A 418 5.93 -20.75 -4.51
C ASP A 418 5.63 -21.99 -5.38
N GLY A 419 6.44 -23.04 -5.22
CA GLY A 419 6.31 -24.29 -5.96
C GLY A 419 5.08 -25.14 -5.58
N GLU A 420 4.40 -24.81 -4.48
CA GLU A 420 3.15 -25.47 -4.06
C GLU A 420 1.91 -24.75 -4.63
N GLY A 421 2.11 -23.60 -5.29
CA GLY A 421 1.05 -22.80 -5.90
C GLY A 421 0.44 -21.77 -4.95
N ASN A 422 1.00 -21.57 -3.75
CA ASN A 422 0.58 -20.47 -2.89
C ASN A 422 0.96 -19.15 -3.55
N MET A 423 0.07 -18.15 -3.45
CA MET A 423 0.29 -16.84 -4.04
C MET A 423 -0.04 -15.77 -3.01
N VAL A 424 0.77 -14.72 -2.98
CA VAL A 424 0.51 -13.55 -2.15
C VAL A 424 1.06 -12.31 -2.83
N CYS A 425 0.28 -11.24 -2.78
CA CYS A 425 0.72 -9.92 -3.19
C CYS A 425 0.36 -8.91 -2.10
N ILE A 426 1.28 -8.01 -1.77
CA ILE A 426 1.09 -7.01 -0.72
C ILE A 426 1.60 -5.66 -1.23
N THR A 427 0.81 -4.63 -0.95
CA THR A 427 1.09 -3.22 -1.25
C THR A 427 1.12 -2.47 0.08
N PRO A 428 2.28 -2.30 0.72
CA PRO A 428 2.37 -1.50 1.94
C PRO A 428 2.76 -0.04 1.65
N SER A 429 2.16 0.87 2.42
CA SER A 429 2.27 2.33 2.27
C SER A 429 2.13 3.01 3.63
N GLY A 430 2.76 4.15 3.86
CA GLY A 430 2.63 4.92 5.11
C GLY A 430 2.97 6.39 4.98
#